data_AF-A0A820CV31-F1
#
_entry.id   AF-A0A820CV31-F1
#
_cell.length_a   1.000
_cell.length_b   1.000
_cell.length_c   1.000
_cell.angle_alpha   90.00
_cell.angle_beta   90.00
_cell.angle_gamma   90.00
#
_symmetry.space_group_name_H-M   'P 1'
#
loop_
_entity.id
_entity.type
_entity.pdbx_description
1 polymer ?
#
loop_
_entity_poly.entity_id
_entity_poly.type
_entity_poly.pdbx_seq_one_letter_code
_entity_poly.pdbx_strand_id
1 'polypeptide(L)'
;MFDKITLNYYGSWYLSIPFPFLSVNRLSTQLIVPYEKPEFSKNCSLECGIHGKCFYYINSPKSFCKCVQEYSGRFCHLKHECSCSPNSICLNSSICLCPLNKFGSKCFLQHTSCPLYNPCQKNGQCIPINDRINKNGFICLCNEGYIGLTCEYKSN
;
A
#
# COMPACT_ATOMS: atom_id res chain seq x y z
N MET A 1 5.31 2.78 -0.28
CA MET A 1 4.00 2.88 0.37
C MET A 1 2.95 3.19 -0.68
N PHE A 2 1.82 2.51 -0.56
CA PHE A 2 0.69 2.65 -1.44
C PHE A 2 -0.56 2.87 -0.59
N ASP A 3 -1.51 3.62 -1.15
CA ASP A 3 -2.87 3.71 -0.63
C ASP A 3 -3.53 2.34 -0.69
N LYS A 4 -4.16 1.87 0.38
CA LYS A 4 -4.78 0.54 0.39
C LYS A 4 -6.14 0.52 -0.33
N ILE A 5 -6.76 1.67 -0.53
CA ILE A 5 -8.06 1.82 -1.19
C ILE A 5 -7.86 2.08 -2.68
N THR A 6 -7.09 3.12 -3.01
CA THR A 6 -6.88 3.55 -4.41
C THR A 6 -5.70 2.87 -5.09
N LEU A 7 -4.85 2.17 -4.32
CA LEU A 7 -3.58 1.58 -4.81
C LEU A 7 -2.63 2.61 -5.44
N ASN A 8 -2.83 3.89 -5.15
CA ASN A 8 -1.94 4.96 -5.58
C ASN A 8 -0.63 4.93 -4.80
N TYR A 9 0.46 5.23 -5.49
CA TYR A 9 1.78 5.27 -4.88
C TYR A 9 2.03 6.59 -4.16
N TYR A 10 2.45 6.53 -2.89
CA TYR A 10 2.74 7.70 -2.06
C TYR A 10 4.22 7.98 -1.84
N GLY A 11 5.09 6.99 -2.00
CA GLY A 11 6.53 7.21 -1.75
C GLY A 11 7.23 6.00 -1.16
N SER A 12 8.55 6.06 -1.10
CA SER A 12 9.40 5.00 -0.58
C SER A 12 10.43 5.61 0.37
N TRP A 13 10.84 4.83 1.38
CA TRP A 13 11.90 5.21 2.32
C TRP A 13 13.06 4.24 2.17
N TYR A 14 14.26 4.77 2.33
CA TYR A 14 15.49 3.99 2.36
C TYR A 14 15.92 3.82 3.81
N LEU A 15 15.87 2.58 4.31
CA LEU A 15 16.29 2.25 5.67
C LEU A 15 17.47 1.29 5.57
N SER A 16 18.64 1.72 6.06
CA SER A 16 19.83 0.87 6.12
C SER A 16 19.67 -0.18 7.22
N ILE A 17 20.00 -1.43 6.92
CA ILE A 17 20.05 -2.50 7.91
C ILE A 17 21.45 -2.47 8.56
N PRO A 18 21.57 -2.12 9.85
CA PRO A 18 22.88 -1.95 10.48
C PRO A 18 23.62 -3.27 10.72
N PHE A 19 22.91 -4.37 10.99
CA PHE A 19 23.52 -5.65 11.38
C PHE A 19 22.99 -6.84 10.57
N PRO A 20 23.21 -6.91 9.24
CA PRO A 20 22.59 -7.91 8.37
C PRO A 20 22.93 -9.38 8.72
N PHE A 21 23.94 -9.60 9.56
CA PHE A 21 24.42 -10.92 9.99
C PHE A 21 23.71 -11.49 11.24
N LEU A 22 22.98 -10.67 12.00
CA LEU A 22 22.23 -11.17 13.16
C LEU A 22 20.92 -11.80 12.68
N SER A 23 20.66 -13.02 13.16
CA SER A 23 19.54 -13.87 12.75
C SER A 23 18.16 -13.26 13.01
N VAL A 24 18.05 -12.31 13.95
CA VAL A 24 16.80 -11.55 14.20
C VAL A 24 17.12 -10.09 14.53
N ASN A 25 16.95 -9.19 13.58
CA ASN A 25 16.94 -7.74 13.83
C ASN A 25 15.53 -7.19 13.67
N ARG A 26 14.99 -6.57 14.72
CA ARG A 26 13.77 -5.77 14.63
C ARG A 26 14.13 -4.31 14.39
N LEU A 27 13.86 -3.82 13.18
CA LEU A 27 13.95 -2.39 12.86
C LEU A 27 12.61 -1.72 13.18
N SER A 28 12.66 -0.70 14.04
CA SER A 28 11.55 0.20 14.31
C SER A 28 11.97 1.60 13.86
N THR A 29 11.22 2.21 12.95
CA THR A 29 11.46 3.56 12.49
C THR A 29 10.15 4.32 12.41
N GLN A 30 10.21 5.61 12.71
CA GLN A 30 9.11 6.51 12.41
C GLN A 30 9.20 6.92 10.94
N LEU A 31 8.12 6.72 10.19
CA LEU A 31 8.02 7.17 8.80
C LEU A 31 7.13 8.41 8.77
N ILE A 32 7.65 9.51 8.26
CA ILE A 32 6.88 10.74 8.04
C ILE A 32 6.30 10.67 6.64
N VAL A 33 4.97 10.53 6.55
CA VAL A 33 4.24 10.52 5.29
C VAL A 33 4.01 11.97 4.83
N PRO A 34 4.52 12.36 3.65
CA PRO A 34 4.25 13.69 3.11
C PRO A 34 2.77 13.79 2.71
N TYR A 35 2.19 14.97 2.92
CA TYR A 35 0.83 15.28 2.45
C TYR A 35 0.78 15.35 0.92
N GLU A 36 1.82 15.89 0.31
CA GLU A 36 1.94 16.01 -1.14
C GLU A 36 2.26 14.66 -1.78
N LYS A 37 1.67 14.41 -2.95
CA LYS A 37 1.96 13.22 -3.75
C LYS A 37 3.42 13.27 -4.20
N PRO A 38 4.11 12.12 -4.28
CA PRO A 38 5.49 12.09 -4.72
C PRO A 38 5.55 12.54 -6.18
N GLU A 39 6.14 13.70 -6.43
CA GLU A 39 6.36 14.16 -7.80
C GLU A 39 7.44 13.30 -8.47
N PHE A 40 7.22 13.04 -9.76
CA PHE A 40 8.26 12.49 -10.61
C PHE A 40 9.41 13.50 -10.68
N SER A 41 10.61 13.10 -10.25
CA SER A 41 11.74 14.02 -10.31
C SER A 41 12.21 14.15 -11.75
N LYS A 42 12.00 15.34 -12.33
CA LYS A 42 12.44 15.68 -13.69
C LYS A 42 13.97 15.59 -13.86
N ASN A 43 14.74 15.67 -12.77
CA ASN A 43 16.20 15.70 -12.79
C ASN A 43 16.83 14.49 -12.07
N CYS A 44 16.23 13.32 -12.27
CA CYS A 44 16.69 12.09 -11.66
C CYS A 44 17.85 11.48 -12.48
N SER A 45 18.98 11.19 -11.84
CA SER A 45 20.18 10.68 -12.54
C SER A 45 20.08 9.22 -13.03
N LEU A 46 18.99 8.52 -12.73
CA LEU A 46 18.83 7.08 -13.02
C LEU A 46 17.93 6.89 -14.24
N GLU A 47 18.46 6.21 -15.27
CA GLU A 47 17.70 5.86 -16.47
C GLU A 47 16.88 4.58 -16.23
N CYS A 48 15.56 4.72 -16.15
CA CYS A 48 14.64 3.63 -15.80
C CYS A 48 13.98 2.95 -17.00
N GLY A 49 14.52 3.16 -18.21
CA GLY A 49 13.95 2.69 -19.46
C GLY A 49 12.55 3.22 -19.74
N ILE A 50 11.85 2.61 -20.70
CA ILE A 50 10.47 2.99 -21.08
C ILE A 50 9.41 2.45 -20.11
N HIS A 51 9.74 1.42 -19.35
CA HIS A 51 8.83 0.71 -18.45
C HIS A 51 8.97 1.16 -16.99
N GLY A 52 9.65 2.28 -16.75
CA GLY A 52 9.93 2.76 -15.41
C GLY A 52 9.99 4.27 -15.33
N LYS A 53 9.78 4.77 -14.11
CA LYS A 53 9.94 6.19 -13.78
C LYS A 53 10.85 6.31 -12.57
N CYS A 54 11.74 7.28 -12.60
CA CYS A 54 12.69 7.54 -11.52
C CYS A 54 12.04 8.31 -10.37
N PHE A 55 12.32 7.88 -9.14
CA PHE A 55 11.85 8.50 -7.90
C PHE A 55 13.00 8.60 -6.90
N TYR A 56 12.94 9.59 -6.02
CA TYR A 56 13.81 9.68 -4.85
C TYR A 56 13.15 9.03 -3.63
N TYR A 57 13.97 8.50 -2.73
CA TYR A 57 13.48 8.11 -1.41
C TYR A 57 13.17 9.37 -0.60
N ILE A 58 12.08 9.36 0.17
CA ILE A 58 11.63 10.54 0.92
C ILE A 58 12.68 10.99 1.95
N ASN A 59 13.37 10.04 2.57
CA ASN A 59 14.35 10.29 3.63
C ASN A 59 15.81 10.24 3.16
N SER A 60 16.08 10.09 1.86
CA SER A 60 17.45 9.91 1.38
C SER A 60 17.59 10.46 -0.04
N PRO A 61 18.74 11.09 -0.39
CA PRO A 61 19.00 11.57 -1.75
C PRO A 61 19.21 10.43 -2.77
N LYS A 62 19.07 9.16 -2.35
CA LYS A 62 19.14 8.01 -3.26
C LYS A 62 17.90 7.99 -4.17
N SER A 63 18.12 7.67 -5.43
CA SER A 63 17.06 7.44 -6.41
C SER A 63 16.89 5.95 -6.71
N PHE A 64 15.70 5.59 -7.20
CA PHE A 64 15.36 4.24 -7.64
C PHE A 64 14.33 4.29 -8.77
N CYS A 65 14.26 3.22 -9.56
CA CYS A 65 13.27 3.07 -10.61
C CYS A 65 12.01 2.39 -10.08
N LYS A 66 10.87 3.05 -10.26
CA LYS A 66 9.55 2.44 -10.08
C LYS A 66 9.07 1.92 -11.43
N CYS A 67 8.99 0.60 -11.55
CA CYS A 67 8.54 -0.05 -12.76
C CYS A 67 7.00 -0.04 -12.88
N VAL A 68 6.52 -0.13 -14.12
CA VAL A 68 5.12 -0.46 -14.41
C VAL A 68 4.86 -1.94 -14.12
N GLN A 69 3.58 -2.35 -14.12
CA GLN A 69 3.23 -3.76 -13.93
C GLN A 69 3.91 -4.66 -14.96
N GLU A 70 4.24 -5.89 -14.58
CA GLU A 70 4.93 -6.89 -15.42
C GLU A 70 6.41 -6.59 -15.73
N TYR A 71 6.96 -5.49 -15.22
CA TYR A 71 8.39 -5.18 -15.32
C TYR A 71 9.05 -5.12 -13.95
N SER A 72 10.32 -5.51 -13.89
CA SER A 72 11.11 -5.59 -12.66
C SER A 72 12.59 -5.35 -12.93
N GLY A 73 13.38 -5.39 -11.86
CA GLY A 73 14.81 -5.12 -11.88
C GLY A 73 15.15 -3.66 -11.60
N ARG A 74 16.44 -3.38 -11.42
CA ARG A 74 16.94 -2.05 -11.06
C ARG A 74 16.59 -0.96 -12.08
N PHE A 75 16.47 -1.34 -13.35
CA PHE A 75 16.21 -0.44 -14.48
C PHE A 75 14.91 -0.78 -15.23
N CYS A 76 14.05 -1.64 -14.67
CA CYS A 76 12.76 -2.01 -15.30
C CYS A 76 12.86 -2.68 -16.69
N HIS A 77 13.94 -3.42 -16.96
CA HIS A 77 14.14 -4.12 -18.24
C HIS A 77 13.69 -5.59 -18.21
N LEU A 78 13.48 -6.15 -17.03
CA LEU A 78 13.13 -7.57 -16.89
C LEU A 78 11.62 -7.73 -16.89
N LYS A 79 11.08 -8.36 -17.94
CA LYS A 79 9.68 -8.76 -17.99
C LYS A 79 9.45 -9.95 -17.07
N HIS A 80 8.36 -9.94 -16.31
CA HIS A 80 7.95 -11.05 -15.45
C HIS A 80 6.44 -11.26 -15.50
N GLU A 81 6.02 -12.50 -15.27
CA GLU A 81 4.60 -12.85 -15.21
C GLU A 81 4.07 -12.67 -13.78
N CYS A 82 2.92 -12.00 -13.68
CA CYS A 82 2.28 -11.71 -12.41
C CYS A 82 1.12 -12.66 -12.14
N SER A 83 1.22 -13.49 -11.10
CA SER A 83 0.15 -14.41 -10.67
C SER A 83 -0.78 -13.80 -9.61
N CYS A 84 -0.91 -12.47 -9.56
CA CYS A 84 -1.76 -11.79 -8.58
C CYS A 84 -3.22 -11.74 -9.07
N SER A 85 -4.19 -11.64 -8.14
CA SER A 85 -5.60 -11.52 -8.52
C SER A 85 -5.87 -10.25 -9.35
N PRO A 86 -6.96 -10.21 -10.14
CA PRO A 86 -7.37 -9.00 -10.85
C PRO A 86 -7.54 -7.80 -9.91
N ASN A 87 -7.26 -6.59 -10.41
CA ASN A 87 -7.32 -5.32 -9.65
C ASN A 87 -6.37 -5.24 -8.45
N SER A 88 -5.27 -5.99 -8.47
CA SER A 88 -4.17 -5.87 -7.51
C SER A 88 -2.89 -5.35 -8.19
N ILE A 89 -1.96 -4.80 -7.41
CA ILE A 89 -0.67 -4.35 -7.96
C ILE A 89 0.38 -5.41 -7.71
N CYS A 90 1.05 -5.83 -8.77
CA CYS A 90 2.21 -6.71 -8.72
C CYS A 90 3.48 -5.86 -8.65
N LEU A 91 4.24 -5.98 -7.56
CA LEU A 91 5.51 -5.26 -7.39
C LEU A 91 6.71 -6.08 -7.89
N ASN A 92 6.58 -7.42 -7.82
CA ASN A 92 7.55 -8.40 -8.31
C ASN A 92 6.82 -9.73 -8.52
N SER A 93 7.47 -10.73 -9.13
CA SER A 93 6.89 -12.06 -9.42
C SER A 93 6.22 -12.74 -8.22
N SER A 94 6.69 -12.46 -7.01
CA SER A 94 6.15 -13.04 -5.77
C SER A 94 5.29 -12.10 -4.91
N ILE A 95 5.37 -10.78 -5.08
CA ILE A 95 4.78 -9.81 -4.14
C ILE A 95 3.59 -9.09 -4.77
N CYS A 96 2.41 -9.34 -4.18
CA CYS A 96 1.15 -8.72 -4.57
C CYS A 96 0.69 -7.73 -3.49
N LEU A 97 0.32 -6.52 -3.91
CA LEU A 97 -0.32 -5.50 -3.09
C LEU A 97 -1.84 -5.63 -3.27
N CYS A 98 -2.51 -6.06 -2.20
CA CYS A 98 -3.96 -6.29 -2.23
C CYS A 98 -4.75 -5.00 -1.95
N PRO A 99 -5.86 -4.77 -2.66
CA PRO A 99 -6.84 -3.76 -2.26
C PRO A 99 -7.46 -4.09 -0.91
N LEU A 100 -8.07 -3.10 -0.28
CA LEU A 100 -8.61 -3.18 1.08
C LEU A 100 -9.51 -4.41 1.32
N ASN A 101 -10.30 -4.82 0.32
CA ASN A 101 -11.24 -5.92 0.41
C ASN A 101 -10.64 -7.31 0.14
N LYS A 102 -9.36 -7.41 -0.23
CA LYS A 102 -8.68 -8.67 -0.57
C LYS A 102 -7.49 -8.93 0.34
N PHE A 103 -7.19 -10.21 0.55
CA PHE A 103 -6.05 -10.64 1.34
C PHE A 103 -5.44 -11.96 0.82
N GLY A 104 -4.39 -12.42 1.50
CA GLY A 104 -3.59 -13.57 1.11
C GLY A 104 -2.41 -13.17 0.22
N SER A 105 -1.46 -14.11 0.03
CA SER A 105 -0.20 -13.86 -0.69
C SER A 105 -0.38 -13.39 -2.14
N LYS A 106 -1.47 -13.80 -2.78
CA LYS A 106 -1.82 -13.45 -4.17
C LYS A 106 -3.12 -12.63 -4.30
N CYS A 107 -3.70 -12.19 -3.18
CA CYS A 107 -4.92 -11.39 -3.14
C CYS A 107 -6.19 -12.08 -3.69
N PHE A 108 -6.23 -13.41 -3.79
CA PHE A 108 -7.43 -14.13 -4.26
C PHE A 108 -8.53 -14.24 -3.20
N LEU A 109 -8.16 -14.13 -1.91
CA LEU A 109 -9.12 -14.21 -0.81
C LEU A 109 -9.77 -12.85 -0.58
N GLN A 110 -11.03 -12.84 -0.20
CA GLN A 110 -11.81 -11.61 0.04
C GLN A 110 -12.31 -11.56 1.47
N HIS A 111 -12.26 -10.37 2.06
CA HIS A 111 -12.88 -10.14 3.35
C HIS A 111 -14.40 -10.15 3.18
N THR A 112 -15.09 -10.96 3.99
CA THR A 112 -16.56 -11.02 4.02
C THR A 112 -17.16 -9.89 4.85
N SER A 113 -16.38 -9.31 5.77
CA SER A 113 -16.84 -8.34 6.76
C SER A 113 -17.17 -6.96 6.21
N CYS A 114 -16.62 -6.57 5.06
CA CYS A 114 -16.97 -5.36 4.34
C CYS A 114 -17.57 -5.74 2.97
N PRO A 115 -18.87 -6.12 2.93
CA PRO A 115 -19.53 -6.51 1.68
C PRO A 115 -19.72 -5.32 0.74
N LEU A 116 -20.21 -5.60 -0.49
CA LEU A 116 -20.57 -4.58 -1.48
C LEU A 116 -21.50 -3.50 -0.91
N TYR A 117 -22.40 -3.88 0.01
CA TYR A 117 -23.18 -2.94 0.79
C TYR A 117 -22.37 -2.49 2.01
N ASN A 118 -21.87 -1.27 1.98
CA ASN A 118 -21.04 -0.73 3.05
C ASN A 118 -21.83 -0.65 4.38
N PRO A 119 -21.42 -1.37 5.45
CA PRO A 119 -22.12 -1.34 6.73
C PRO A 119 -21.96 0.00 7.48
N CYS A 120 -21.00 0.83 7.08
CA CYS A 120 -20.79 2.15 7.65
C CYS A 120 -21.77 3.15 7.05
N GLN A 121 -22.63 3.73 7.88
CA GLN A 121 -23.59 4.75 7.49
C GLN A 121 -22.89 6.08 7.13
N LYS A 122 -23.65 7.00 6.53
CA LYS A 122 -23.22 8.39 6.26
C LYS A 122 -21.90 8.48 5.48
N ASN A 123 -21.70 7.54 4.54
CA ASN A 123 -20.50 7.40 3.72
C ASN A 123 -19.20 7.18 4.53
N GLY A 124 -19.28 6.59 5.73
CA GLY A 124 -18.09 6.12 6.44
C GLY A 124 -17.36 5.02 5.66
N GLN A 125 -16.06 4.86 5.89
CA GLN A 125 -15.27 3.83 5.21
C GLN A 125 -15.21 2.54 6.04
N CYS A 126 -15.63 1.41 5.44
CA CYS A 126 -15.47 0.10 6.06
C CYS A 126 -14.05 -0.43 5.88
N ILE A 127 -13.40 -0.77 6.99
CA ILE A 127 -12.09 -1.41 7.02
C ILE A 127 -12.23 -2.81 7.61
N PRO A 128 -11.94 -3.87 6.83
CA PRO A 128 -11.97 -5.22 7.36
C PRO A 128 -10.80 -5.43 8.34
N ILE A 129 -11.07 -6.11 9.45
CA ILE A 129 -10.05 -6.50 10.42
C ILE A 129 -9.97 -8.02 10.40
N ASN A 130 -8.76 -8.57 10.50
CA ASN A 130 -8.61 -10.03 10.64
C ASN A 130 -9.37 -10.54 11.87
N ASP A 131 -10.16 -11.60 11.66
CA ASP A 131 -11.10 -12.20 12.62
C ASP A 131 -10.47 -12.64 13.95
N ARG A 132 -9.13 -12.66 14.07
CA ARG A 132 -8.43 -13.06 15.29
C ARG A 132 -8.54 -12.04 16.44
N ILE A 133 -8.93 -10.78 16.16
CA ILE A 133 -8.86 -9.69 17.14
C ILE A 133 -10.24 -9.11 17.49
N ASN A 134 -11.22 -9.13 16.58
CA ASN A 134 -12.48 -8.42 16.80
C ASN A 134 -13.71 -9.22 16.36
N LYS A 135 -14.73 -9.33 17.24
CA LYS A 135 -15.94 -10.16 17.04
C LYS A 135 -16.82 -9.69 15.86
N ASN A 136 -16.70 -8.43 15.44
CA ASN A 136 -17.51 -7.88 14.35
C ASN A 136 -16.83 -7.94 12.97
N GLY A 137 -15.55 -8.36 12.88
CA GLY A 137 -14.85 -8.55 11.61
C GLY A 137 -14.49 -7.27 10.81
N PHE A 138 -14.98 -6.08 11.20
CA PHE A 138 -14.66 -4.80 10.56
C PHE A 138 -14.68 -3.62 11.55
N ILE A 139 -14.15 -2.47 11.13
CA ILE A 139 -14.34 -1.16 11.76
C ILE A 139 -14.79 -0.13 10.73
N CYS A 140 -15.50 0.89 11.18
CA CYS A 140 -15.87 2.05 10.37
C CYS A 140 -14.98 3.25 10.69
N LEU A 141 -14.39 3.86 9.66
CA LEU A 141 -13.86 5.20 9.74
C LEU A 141 -14.97 6.19 9.39
N CYS A 142 -15.41 6.96 10.38
CA CYS A 142 -16.47 7.94 10.19
C CYS A 142 -15.94 9.22 9.57
N ASN A 143 -16.78 9.82 8.72
CA ASN A 143 -16.53 11.16 8.20
C ASN A 143 -16.62 12.20 9.33
N GLU A 144 -16.06 13.38 9.10
CA GLU A 144 -16.11 14.48 10.06
C GLU A 144 -17.55 14.77 10.52
N GLY A 145 -17.72 14.94 11.82
CA GLY A 145 -19.03 15.17 12.44
C GLY A 145 -19.90 13.92 12.62
N TYR A 146 -19.36 12.70 12.43
CA TYR A 146 -20.07 11.45 12.73
C TYR A 146 -19.27 10.53 13.65
N ILE A 147 -19.97 9.83 14.53
CA ILE A 147 -19.42 8.89 15.52
C ILE A 147 -20.34 7.67 15.67
N GLY A 148 -19.86 6.67 16.42
CA GLY A 148 -20.56 5.39 16.62
C GLY A 148 -19.83 4.23 15.94
N LEU A 149 -20.33 3.01 16.14
CA LEU A 149 -19.69 1.80 15.60
C LEU A 149 -19.84 1.69 14.08
N THR A 150 -20.93 2.27 13.55
CA THR A 150 -21.32 2.29 12.15
C THR A 150 -21.55 3.72 11.65
N CYS A 151 -21.03 4.72 12.36
CA CYS A 151 -21.20 6.15 12.03
C CYS A 151 -22.67 6.61 12.06
N GLU A 152 -23.45 6.04 12.97
CA GLU A 152 -24.89 6.24 13.09
C GLU A 152 -25.26 7.57 13.78
N TYR A 153 -24.36 8.15 14.57
CA TYR A 153 -24.61 9.38 15.33
C TYR A 153 -23.87 10.57 14.74
N LYS A 154 -24.49 11.75 14.78
CA LYS A 154 -23.81 13.01 14.50
C LYS A 154 -23.05 13.45 15.76
N SER A 155 -21.78 13.80 15.62
CA SER A 155 -21.01 14.46 16.66
C SER A 155 -21.58 15.86 16.84
N ASN A 156 -22.15 16.13 18.01
CA ASN A 156 -22.54 17.48 18.42
C ASN A 156 -21.30 18.31 18.75
#